data_AF-F9EQ28-F1
#
_entry.id   AF-F9EQ28-F1
#
_cell.length_a   1.000
_cell.length_b   1.000
_cell.length_c   1.000
_cell.angle_alpha   90.00
_cell.angle_beta   90.00
_cell.angle_gamma   90.00
#
_symmetry.space_group_name_H-M   'P 1'
#
loop_
_entity.id
_entity.type
_entity.pdbx_description
1 polymer ?
#
loop_
_entity_poly.entity_id
_entity_poly.type
_entity_poly.pdbx_seq_one_letter_code
_entity_poly.pdbx_strand_id
1 'polypeptide(L)'
;MLTGETNKVKRNQLVEDFQNEAVPLFLISLKAGGTGLNLTKASVVIHLDPWWNISAQNQATDRAHRIGQEDTVQVFNLITKNTIEEKILNLQNKKKELSDIFVENSKGSFSSLTKEELLDLFKLE
;
A
#
# COMPACT_ATOMS: atom_id res chain seq x y z
N MET A 1 -9.69 -16.65 -1.84
CA MET A 1 -8.44 -15.97 -2.23
C MET A 1 -8.55 -15.50 -3.67
N LEU A 2 -8.20 -14.25 -3.95
CA LEU A 2 -8.22 -13.63 -5.27
C LEU A 2 -6.78 -13.49 -5.79
N THR A 3 -6.49 -14.11 -6.92
CA THR A 3 -5.19 -14.06 -7.60
C THR A 3 -5.31 -13.47 -9.01
N GLY A 4 -4.17 -13.26 -9.68
CA GLY A 4 -4.14 -12.79 -11.06
C GLY A 4 -4.79 -13.76 -12.06
N GLU A 5 -4.83 -15.05 -11.73
CA GLU A 5 -5.42 -16.12 -12.56
C GLU A 5 -6.92 -16.27 -12.36
N THR A 6 -7.49 -15.63 -11.32
CA THR A 6 -8.92 -15.71 -11.04
C THR A 6 -9.70 -15.01 -12.16
N ASN A 7 -10.57 -15.75 -12.84
CA ASN A 7 -11.40 -15.21 -13.92
C ASN A 7 -12.39 -14.14 -13.40
N LYS A 8 -12.93 -13.34 -14.32
CA LYS A 8 -13.79 -12.18 -13.99
C LYS A 8 -15.06 -12.57 -13.22
N VAL A 9 -15.72 -13.67 -13.60
CA VAL A 9 -16.98 -14.12 -12.97
C VAL A 9 -16.71 -14.52 -11.52
N LYS A 10 -15.71 -15.37 -11.30
CA LYS A 10 -15.35 -15.84 -9.96
C LYS A 10 -14.83 -14.70 -9.08
N ARG A 11 -14.10 -13.73 -9.67
CA ARG A 11 -13.66 -12.52 -8.97
C ARG A 11 -14.84 -11.74 -8.39
N ASN A 12 -15.85 -11.46 -9.20
CA ASN A 12 -17.03 -10.73 -8.76
C ASN A 12 -17.75 -11.49 -7.63
N GLN A 13 -17.92 -12.80 -7.78
CA GLN A 13 -18.54 -13.64 -6.75
C GLN A 13 -17.78 -13.55 -5.42
N LEU A 14 -16.45 -13.67 -5.44
CA LEU A 14 -15.65 -13.60 -4.21
C LEU A 14 -15.78 -12.25 -3.51
N VAL A 15 -15.82 -11.16 -4.28
CA VAL A 15 -16.00 -9.81 -3.72
C VAL A 15 -17.39 -9.67 -3.12
N GLU A 16 -18.43 -10.16 -3.81
CA GLU A 16 -19.81 -10.15 -3.32
C GLU A 16 -19.97 -10.98 -2.05
N ASP A 17 -19.43 -12.20 -2.01
CA ASP A 17 -19.45 -13.07 -0.82
C ASP A 17 -18.84 -12.36 0.40
N PHE A 18 -17.74 -11.63 0.21
CA PHE A 18 -17.09 -10.87 1.27
C PHE A 18 -17.90 -9.63 1.69
N GLN A 19 -18.44 -8.88 0.71
CA GLN A 19 -19.24 -7.67 0.97
C GLN A 19 -20.61 -7.98 1.59
N ASN A 20 -21.11 -9.22 1.44
CA ASN A 20 -22.29 -9.73 2.13
C ASN A 20 -21.95 -10.41 3.47
N GLU A 21 -20.71 -10.28 3.94
CA GLU A 21 -20.23 -10.86 5.21
C GLU A 21 -20.40 -12.39 5.29
N ALA A 22 -20.53 -13.08 4.15
CA ALA A 22 -20.63 -14.54 4.08
C ALA A 22 -19.31 -15.23 4.45
N VAL A 23 -18.20 -14.50 4.35
CA VAL A 23 -16.86 -14.94 4.78
C VAL A 23 -16.18 -13.85 5.61
N PRO A 24 -15.50 -14.19 6.71
CA PRO A 24 -14.85 -13.19 7.58
C PRO A 24 -13.47 -12.75 7.08
N LEU A 25 -12.90 -13.42 6.07
CA LEU A 25 -11.54 -13.20 5.61
C LEU A 25 -11.47 -13.17 4.07
N PHE A 26 -10.82 -12.14 3.55
CA PHE A 26 -10.55 -11.99 2.12
C PHE A 26 -9.05 -11.90 1.85
N LEU A 27 -8.49 -12.96 1.24
CA LEU A 27 -7.10 -12.99 0.83
C LEU A 27 -6.95 -12.48 -0.60
N ILE A 28 -6.07 -11.50 -0.81
CA ILE A 28 -5.77 -10.94 -2.13
C ILE A 28 -4.27 -10.70 -2.26
N SER A 29 -3.70 -10.99 -3.43
CA SER A 29 -2.32 -10.59 -3.70
C SER A 29 -2.24 -9.10 -4.01
N LEU A 30 -1.16 -8.41 -3.59
CA LEU A 30 -0.92 -6.99 -3.89
C LEU A 30 -1.10 -6.65 -5.38
N LYS A 31 -0.58 -7.51 -6.27
CA LYS A 31 -0.72 -7.34 -7.72
C LYS A 31 -2.18 -7.42 -8.20
N ALA A 32 -2.99 -8.30 -7.61
CA ALA A 32 -4.40 -8.42 -7.97
C ALA A 32 -5.27 -7.34 -7.29
N GLY A 33 -4.84 -6.83 -6.12
CA GLY A 33 -5.44 -5.71 -5.39
C GLY A 33 -5.30 -4.34 -6.08
N GLY A 34 -4.39 -4.23 -7.06
CA GLY A 34 -4.27 -3.05 -7.91
C GLY A 34 -5.46 -2.82 -8.86
N THR A 35 -6.39 -3.78 -8.96
CA THR A 35 -7.60 -3.66 -9.78
C THR A 35 -8.73 -2.96 -9.01
N GLY A 36 -9.65 -2.28 -9.71
CA GLY A 36 -10.71 -1.43 -9.15
C GLY A 36 -11.79 -2.15 -8.32
N LEU A 37 -11.38 -2.80 -7.23
CA LEU A 37 -12.25 -3.54 -6.31
C LEU A 37 -12.76 -2.62 -5.19
N ASN A 38 -13.95 -2.92 -4.68
CA ASN A 38 -14.49 -2.28 -3.48
C ASN A 38 -14.61 -3.35 -2.40
N LEU A 39 -13.91 -3.17 -1.28
CA LEU A 39 -13.88 -4.09 -0.14
C LEU A 39 -14.31 -3.33 1.13
N THR A 40 -15.37 -2.54 1.02
CA THR A 40 -15.85 -1.60 2.04
C THR A 40 -16.41 -2.26 3.29
N LYS A 41 -16.55 -3.59 3.35
CA LYS A 41 -16.85 -4.32 4.59
C LYS A 41 -15.61 -4.70 5.40
N ALA A 42 -14.41 -4.47 4.87
CA ALA A 42 -13.18 -4.73 5.62
C ALA A 42 -12.93 -3.63 6.65
N SER A 43 -13.04 -3.94 7.94
CA SER A 43 -12.61 -3.06 9.04
C SER A 43 -11.14 -3.21 9.40
N VAL A 44 -10.49 -4.29 8.98
CA VAL A 44 -9.08 -4.59 9.23
C VAL A 44 -8.36 -4.97 7.94
N VAL A 45 -7.21 -4.34 7.69
CA VAL A 45 -6.31 -4.65 6.58
C VAL A 45 -4.96 -5.08 7.17
N ILE A 46 -4.45 -6.23 6.75
CA ILE A 46 -3.16 -6.75 7.19
C ILE A 46 -2.26 -6.89 5.95
N HIS A 47 -1.18 -6.12 5.93
CA HIS A 47 -0.09 -6.31 4.97
C HIS A 47 0.90 -7.32 5.58
N LEU A 48 0.98 -8.48 4.94
CA LEU A 48 1.80 -9.60 5.43
C LEU A 48 3.29 -9.38 5.22
N ASP A 49 3.66 -8.72 4.13
CA ASP A 49 5.03 -8.47 3.70
C ASP A 49 5.19 -7.01 3.22
N PRO A 50 6.32 -6.35 3.51
CA PRO A 50 6.58 -5.01 3.01
C PRO A 50 6.92 -5.04 1.52
N TRP A 51 6.25 -4.20 0.73
CA TRP A 51 6.50 -4.07 -0.70
C TRP A 51 7.27 -2.80 -1.03
N TRP A 52 8.33 -2.85 -1.82
CA TRP A 52 9.17 -1.66 -2.11
C TRP A 52 8.42 -0.44 -2.70
N ASN A 53 7.22 -0.66 -3.26
CA ASN A 53 6.36 0.41 -3.75
C ASN A 53 5.20 0.70 -2.78
N ILE A 54 5.39 1.71 -1.93
CA ILE A 54 4.38 2.19 -0.96
C ILE A 54 3.05 2.52 -1.64
N SER A 55 3.07 3.13 -2.83
CA SER A 55 1.85 3.51 -3.54
C SER A 55 0.97 2.31 -3.89
N ALA A 56 1.57 1.16 -4.19
CA ALA A 56 0.83 -0.08 -4.44
C ALA A 56 0.18 -0.62 -3.15
N GLN A 57 0.89 -0.53 -2.03
CA GLN A 57 0.39 -0.92 -0.71
C GLN A 57 -0.76 -0.01 -0.24
N ASN A 58 -0.59 1.31 -0.40
CA ASN A 58 -1.63 2.29 -0.11
C ASN A 58 -2.87 2.04 -0.98
N GLN A 59 -2.68 1.81 -2.29
CA GLN A 59 -3.80 1.51 -3.19
C GLN A 59 -4.56 0.24 -2.77
N ALA A 60 -3.87 -0.77 -2.24
CA ALA A 60 -4.52 -1.97 -1.70
C ALA A 60 -5.34 -1.63 -0.43
N THR A 61 -4.81 -0.81 0.47
CA THR A 61 -5.55 -0.28 1.64
C THR A 61 -6.78 0.54 1.22
N ASP A 62 -6.66 1.40 0.20
CA ASP A 62 -7.73 2.26 -0.33
C ASP A 62 -8.90 1.48 -0.93
N ARG A 63 -8.78 0.15 -1.09
CA ARG A 63 -9.91 -0.73 -1.46
C ARG A 63 -10.89 -0.91 -0.31
N ALA A 64 -10.37 -0.94 0.92
CA ALA A 64 -11.16 -1.00 2.16
C ALA A 64 -11.51 0.40 2.67
N HIS A 65 -10.56 1.32 2.63
CA HIS A 65 -10.75 2.72 3.00
C HIS A 65 -11.35 3.51 1.81
N ARG A 66 -12.65 3.28 1.56
CA ARG A 66 -13.36 3.85 0.40
C ARG A 66 -14.75 4.37 0.81
N ILE A 67 -15.31 5.27 0.01
CA ILE A 67 -16.69 5.76 0.18
C ILE A 67 -17.65 4.56 0.27
N GLY A 68 -18.50 4.55 1.31
CA GLY A 68 -19.40 3.43 1.62
C GLY A 68 -18.89 2.48 2.70
N GLN A 69 -17.72 2.75 3.29
CA GLN A 69 -17.26 2.15 4.53
C GLN A 69 -17.98 2.80 5.73
N GLU A 70 -18.46 1.99 6.66
CA GLU A 70 -19.17 2.42 7.87
C GLU A 70 -18.28 2.36 9.12
N ASP A 71 -17.23 1.51 9.10
CA ASP A 71 -16.33 1.30 10.22
C ASP A 71 -14.97 2.01 10.05
N THR A 72 -14.27 2.21 11.17
CA THR A 72 -12.87 2.66 11.13
C THR A 72 -11.97 1.54 10.60
N VAL A 73 -11.26 1.80 9.50
CA VAL A 73 -10.33 0.83 8.90
C VAL A 73 -8.99 0.87 9.65
N GLN A 74 -8.64 -0.23 10.31
CA GLN A 74 -7.34 -0.43 10.95
C GLN A 74 -6.38 -1.12 9.98
N VAL A 75 -5.16 -0.60 9.87
CA VAL A 75 -4.14 -1.12 8.96
C VAL A 75 -2.93 -1.59 9.76
N PHE A 76 -2.59 -2.86 9.61
CA PHE A 76 -1.44 -3.48 10.25
C PHE A 76 -0.40 -3.84 9.18
N ASN A 77 0.84 -3.40 9.40
CA ASN A 77 1.99 -3.83 8.61
C ASN A 77 2.82 -4.80 9.45
N LEU A 78 2.89 -6.06 9.04
CA LEU A 78 3.72 -7.05 9.71
C LEU A 78 5.16 -6.92 9.19
N ILE A 79 6.10 -6.73 10.12
CA ILE A 79 7.53 -6.60 9.82
C ILE A 79 8.30 -7.52 10.76
N THR A 80 9.09 -8.40 10.17
CA THR A 80 9.91 -9.37 10.87
C THR A 80 11.25 -8.74 11.25
N LYS A 81 11.55 -8.71 12.55
CA LYS A 81 12.79 -8.14 13.09
C LYS A 81 14.02 -8.92 12.64
N ASN A 82 15.14 -8.23 12.47
CA ASN A 82 16.43 -8.79 12.03
C ASN A 82 16.35 -9.51 10.68
N THR A 83 15.51 -9.01 9.77
CA THR A 83 15.39 -9.56 8.41
C THR A 83 15.54 -8.47 7.35
N ILE A 84 15.52 -8.87 6.08
CA ILE A 84 15.55 -7.93 4.96
C ILE A 84 14.33 -6.98 4.93
N GLU A 85 13.25 -7.32 5.61
CA GLU A 85 12.03 -6.51 5.70
C GLU A 85 12.29 -5.13 6.32
N GLU A 86 13.20 -5.03 7.30
CA GLU A 86 13.61 -3.75 7.90
C GLU A 86 14.33 -2.85 6.88
N LYS A 87 15.14 -3.46 5.99
CA LYS A 87 15.81 -2.71 4.91
C LYS A 87 14.79 -2.19 3.89
N ILE A 88 13.76 -2.99 3.57
CA ILE A 88 12.69 -2.56 2.67
C ILE A 88 11.92 -1.40 3.29
N LEU A 89 11.61 -1.45 4.58
CA LEU A 89 10.94 -0.35 5.29
C LEU A 89 11.79 0.93 5.30
N ASN A 90 13.10 0.82 5.52
CA ASN A 90 14.01 1.96 5.42
C ASN A 90 14.04 2.56 4.01
N LEU A 91 14.05 1.73 2.97
CA LEU A 91 13.98 2.19 1.58
C LEU A 91 12.65 2.89 1.27
N GLN A 92 11.54 2.37 1.78
CA GLN A 92 10.24 3.01 1.68
C GLN A 92 10.27 4.41 2.31
N ASN A 93 10.75 4.53 3.54
CA ASN A 93 10.82 5.82 4.25
C ASN A 93 11.68 6.84 3.50
N LYS A 94 12.88 6.45 3.06
CA LYS A 94 13.75 7.32 2.23
C LYS A 94 13.05 7.78 0.95
N LYS A 95 12.35 6.87 0.26
CA LYS A 95 11.61 7.20 -0.96
C LYS A 95 10.43 8.14 -0.69
N LYS A 96 9.78 7.99 0.47
CA LYS A 96 8.70 8.89 0.90
C LYS A 96 9.24 10.28 1.21
N GLU A 97 10.30 10.40 2.01
CA GLU A 97 10.95 11.68 2.33
C GLU A 97 11.37 12.43 1.07
N LEU A 98 12.00 11.73 0.13
CA LEU A 98 12.29 12.28 -1.19
C LEU A 98 11.04 12.84 -1.89
N SER A 99 9.97 12.04 -1.94
CA SER A 99 8.72 12.43 -2.61
C SER A 99 8.09 13.65 -1.93
N ASP A 100 8.11 13.71 -0.60
CA ASP A 100 7.57 14.82 0.20
C ASP A 100 8.38 16.10 -0.06
N ILE A 101 9.71 16.02 -0.11
CA ILE A 101 10.60 17.14 -0.48
C ILE A 101 10.27 17.65 -1.90
N PHE A 102 10.03 16.78 -2.87
CA PHE A 102 9.65 17.19 -4.23
C PHE A 102 8.29 17.89 -4.26
N VAL A 103 7.32 17.41 -3.47
CA VAL A 103 5.96 18.00 -3.40
C VAL A 103 5.99 19.34 -2.65
N GLU A 104 6.74 19.46 -1.57
CA GLU A 104 6.88 20.73 -0.83
C GLU A 104 7.62 21.80 -1.65
N ASN A 105 8.69 21.41 -2.36
CA ASN A 105 9.40 22.32 -3.29
C ASN A 105 8.60 22.63 -4.57
N SER A 106 7.50 21.93 -4.85
CA SER A 106 6.56 22.36 -5.90
C SER A 106 5.76 23.61 -5.52
N LYS A 107 5.76 24.00 -4.24
CA LYS A 107 5.28 25.32 -3.76
C LYS A 107 6.41 26.36 -3.56
N GLY A 108 7.67 25.94 -3.63
CA GLY A 108 8.85 26.80 -3.47
C GLY A 108 10.03 26.28 -4.29
N SER A 109 10.30 26.97 -5.40
CA SER A 109 11.45 26.84 -6.33
C SER A 109 12.48 25.74 -6.03
N PHE A 110 12.72 24.86 -7.03
CA PHE A 110 13.79 23.85 -7.17
C PHE A 110 15.23 24.30 -6.77
N SER A 111 15.43 25.57 -6.45
CA SER A 111 16.72 26.21 -6.14
C SER A 111 17.20 26.02 -4.70
N SER A 112 16.45 25.35 -3.82
CA SER A 112 16.80 25.20 -2.40
C SER A 112 17.66 23.98 -2.08
N LEU A 113 17.68 22.95 -2.94
CA LEU A 113 18.47 21.73 -2.72
C LEU A 113 19.85 21.87 -3.35
N THR A 114 20.87 21.81 -2.52
CA THR A 114 22.26 21.77 -2.95
C THR A 114 22.59 20.42 -3.59
N LYS A 115 23.59 20.41 -4.47
CA LYS A 115 24.07 19.18 -5.13
C LYS A 115 24.52 18.13 -4.11
N GLU A 116 25.02 18.56 -2.96
CA GLU A 116 25.49 17.70 -1.86
C GLU A 116 24.33 17.00 -1.15
N GLU A 117 23.26 17.73 -0.81
CA GLU A 117 22.03 17.13 -0.25
C GLU A 117 21.41 16.12 -1.23
N LEU A 118 21.43 16.45 -2.52
CA LEU A 118 20.92 15.57 -3.57
C LEU A 118 21.77 14.30 -3.72
N LEU A 119 23.10 14.40 -3.57
CA LEU A 119 24.02 13.26 -3.62
C LEU A 119 23.91 12.38 -2.36
N ASP A 120 23.71 12.97 -1.19
CA ASP A 120 23.51 12.23 0.07
C ASP A 120 22.24 11.39 0.05
N LEU A 121 21.19 11.85 -0.63
CA LEU A 121 19.97 11.07 -0.87
C LEU A 121 20.19 9.76 -1.67
N PHE A 122 21.28 9.67 -2.43
CA PHE A 122 21.65 8.48 -3.22
C PHE A 122 22.78 7.65 -2.61
N LYS A 123 23.35 8.07 -1.46
CA LYS A 123 24.36 7.27 -0.76
C LYS A 123 23.69 6.16 0.05
N LEU A 124 24.06 4.93 -0.29
CA LEU A 124 23.74 3.72 0.47
C LEU A 124 24.87 3.55 1.52
N GLU A 125 24.54 3.78 2.79
CA GLU A 125 25.30 3.21 3.92
C GLU A 125 24.85 1.77 4.18
#